data_AF-A0A936B693-F1
#
_entry.id   AF-A0A936B693-F1
#
_cell.length_a   1.000
_cell.length_b   1.000
_cell.length_c   1.000
_cell.angle_alpha   90.00
_cell.angle_beta   90.00
_cell.angle_gamma   90.00
#
_symmetry.space_group_name_H-M   'P 1'
#
loop_
_entity.id
_entity.type
_entity.pdbx_description
1 polymer ?
#
loop_
_entity_poly.entity_id
_entity_poly.type
_entity_poly.pdbx_seq_one_letter_code
_entity_poly.pdbx_strand_id
1 'polypeptide(L)'
;MITEATIKALADRGVFQRGVSYFNDGAVVEVIQRGQRITADVQGSDYDPYEVEILLDSQGEIAIANCSCPYGGFCKHVVATLLMVVHRPEEVVQSAAVSDLLAQLPDEHVRRVLQAVLEEYPKAIAILEQEVALLGKGEATTVSPSSPTSPTPIQVDVNQIARQIRKEFRQAGRSGGYDSWGEYDDGVDVCDIIEPYLDQLPHCFDQHNLPTAEAILRATTQALLEVWEDLDEWFQESNEYALNDAANLLDAAWAELFLSLPAIDPSTRDGWLALLDKWADEFGEEFAISQAALEQGWDYPPLVAVLKGKISGNGAWEGKVPDSADELIQVRLRILMRHKRFEAYLHLAEAEGAFDLFLAMLVQLGEVGRAMQQAKQTYTESLSSVLSFAKVLHEKGYAAESLEMASWGLDLPRYESKQALYGVDEWTTSKHILAEWLYRHALAAGQTGLALETVQVAFLHQGTLADYQTAKQLAGGEVAAGGTASPAAHWAIGESVKVYLFERMLPEAMAAFEKSSWGAGVSVKEMVQATRAAYPDWAIGQCVKLAERIMDGAKANDYVEAADWLRLAQGVYKEHGRLGDWEVYLAGLLAKHGRKYKLVPLLKGIR
;
A
#
# COMPACT_ATOMS: atom_id res chain seq x y z
N MET A 1 -7.35 -12.22 2.14
CA MET A 1 -8.42 -11.28 2.61
C MET A 1 -7.74 -10.00 3.03
N ILE A 2 -8.27 -8.84 2.63
CA ILE A 2 -7.67 -7.53 2.96
C ILE A 2 -7.63 -7.36 4.49
N THR A 3 -6.45 -7.09 5.04
CA THR A 3 -6.28 -6.75 6.47
C THR A 3 -5.51 -5.45 6.62
N GLU A 4 -5.67 -4.76 7.74
CA GLU A 4 -4.93 -3.53 8.02
C GLU A 4 -3.41 -3.75 7.91
N ALA A 5 -2.89 -4.90 8.37
CA ALA A 5 -1.47 -5.24 8.26
C ALA A 5 -1.00 -5.37 6.80
N THR A 6 -1.84 -5.96 5.93
CA THR A 6 -1.57 -6.05 4.49
C THR A 6 -1.57 -4.67 3.85
N ILE A 7 -2.50 -3.79 4.23
CA ILE A 7 -2.56 -2.40 3.75
C ILE A 7 -1.29 -1.64 4.19
N LYS A 8 -0.85 -1.83 5.45
CA LYS A 8 0.38 -1.26 6.03
C LYS A 8 1.66 -1.71 5.33
N ALA A 9 1.67 -2.94 4.81
CA ALA A 9 2.82 -3.51 4.11
C ALA A 9 2.90 -3.09 2.63
N LEU A 10 1.79 -2.59 2.06
CA LEU A 10 1.68 -2.20 0.64
C LEU A 10 1.81 -0.69 0.41
N ALA A 11 1.71 0.11 1.47
CA ALA A 11 1.88 1.55 1.42
C ALA A 11 3.06 1.97 2.30
N ASP A 12 3.86 2.92 1.81
CA ASP A 12 4.90 3.54 2.63
C ASP A 12 4.30 4.12 3.91
N ARG A 13 5.10 4.16 4.99
CA ARG A 13 4.62 4.53 6.32
C ARG A 13 3.83 5.85 6.32
N GLY A 14 4.32 6.88 5.61
CA GLY A 14 3.64 8.16 5.47
C GLY A 14 2.32 8.07 4.70
N VAL A 15 2.29 7.31 3.59
CA VAL A 15 1.10 7.11 2.77
C VAL A 15 0.01 6.34 3.53
N PHE A 16 0.41 5.34 4.31
CA PHE A 16 -0.50 4.60 5.17
C PHE A 16 -1.13 5.51 6.22
N GLN A 17 -0.33 6.33 6.89
CA GLN A 17 -0.79 7.25 7.94
C GLN A 17 -1.79 8.27 7.38
N ARG A 18 -1.51 8.83 6.19
CA ARG A 18 -2.46 9.69 5.47
C ARG A 18 -3.75 8.99 5.11
N GLY A 19 -3.69 7.74 4.64
CA GLY A 19 -4.89 6.97 4.34
C GLY A 19 -5.75 6.66 5.56
N VAL A 20 -5.14 6.50 6.74
CA VAL A 20 -5.86 6.38 8.02
C VAL A 20 -6.61 7.67 8.36
N SER A 21 -6.00 8.84 8.16
CA SER A 21 -6.67 10.14 8.35
C SER A 21 -7.88 10.27 7.42
N TYR A 22 -7.73 10.04 6.11
CA TYR A 22 -8.85 10.11 5.16
C TYR A 22 -10.00 9.17 5.51
N PHE A 23 -9.69 7.97 6.00
CA PHE A 23 -10.70 7.04 6.51
C PHE A 23 -11.43 7.59 7.76
N ASN A 24 -10.68 8.13 8.74
CA ASN A 24 -11.24 8.66 9.98
C ASN A 24 -12.08 9.94 9.76
N ASP A 25 -11.66 10.78 8.82
CA ASP A 25 -12.31 12.04 8.47
C ASP A 25 -13.60 11.85 7.64
N GLY A 26 -13.91 10.59 7.27
CA GLY A 26 -15.08 10.26 6.46
C GLY A 26 -14.96 10.75 5.02
N ALA A 27 -13.73 10.86 4.52
CA ALA A 27 -13.45 11.34 3.16
C ALA A 27 -13.88 10.34 2.08
N VAL A 28 -14.00 9.06 2.41
CA VAL A 28 -14.55 8.04 1.51
C VAL A 28 -16.08 8.19 1.48
N VAL A 29 -16.62 8.75 0.38
CA VAL A 29 -18.02 9.15 0.25
C VAL A 29 -18.91 7.96 -0.10
N GLU A 30 -18.46 7.13 -1.04
CA GLU A 30 -19.17 5.93 -1.48
C GLU A 30 -18.17 4.82 -1.80
N VAL A 31 -18.48 3.58 -1.42
CA VAL A 31 -17.74 2.38 -1.83
C VAL A 31 -18.72 1.37 -2.39
N ILE A 32 -18.50 0.95 -3.63
CA ILE A 32 -19.30 -0.05 -4.32
C ILE A 32 -18.42 -1.25 -4.65
N GLN A 33 -18.83 -2.43 -4.18
CA GLN A 33 -18.19 -3.68 -4.55
C GLN A 33 -19.05 -4.45 -5.57
N ARG A 34 -18.48 -4.70 -6.75
CA ARG A 34 -19.03 -5.52 -7.83
C ARG A 34 -18.19 -6.79 -8.01
N GLY A 35 -18.51 -7.81 -7.23
CA GLY A 35 -17.74 -9.06 -7.19
C GLY A 35 -16.31 -8.83 -6.74
N GLN A 36 -15.35 -9.02 -7.65
CA GLN A 36 -13.91 -8.79 -7.42
C GLN A 36 -13.49 -7.33 -7.62
N ARG A 37 -14.35 -6.45 -8.15
CA ARG A 37 -14.01 -5.04 -8.36
C ARG A 37 -14.62 -4.19 -7.25
N ILE A 38 -13.81 -3.41 -6.56
CA ILE A 38 -14.23 -2.36 -5.62
C ILE A 38 -13.97 -1.02 -6.30
N THR A 39 -14.99 -0.17 -6.35
CA THR A 39 -14.86 1.23 -6.78
C THR A 39 -15.24 2.13 -5.62
N ALA A 40 -14.57 3.26 -5.44
CA ALA A 40 -14.94 4.22 -4.42
C ALA A 40 -14.73 5.65 -4.88
N ASP A 41 -15.59 6.54 -4.39
CA ASP A 41 -15.43 7.99 -4.52
C ASP A 41 -14.84 8.51 -3.22
N VAL A 42 -13.62 9.01 -3.28
CA VAL A 42 -12.89 9.52 -2.12
C VAL A 42 -12.69 11.02 -2.30
N GLN A 43 -13.36 11.80 -1.45
CA GLN A 43 -13.15 13.23 -1.38
C GLN A 43 -11.69 13.50 -1.02
N GLY A 44 -11.01 14.26 -1.86
CA GLY A 44 -9.65 14.72 -1.58
C GLY A 44 -9.50 16.19 -1.94
N SER A 45 -8.31 16.55 -2.38
CA SER A 45 -7.94 17.93 -2.74
C SER A 45 -8.60 18.48 -4.01
N ASP A 46 -9.09 17.62 -4.91
CA ASP A 46 -9.82 18.06 -6.12
C ASP A 46 -11.31 18.38 -5.83
N TYR A 47 -11.95 19.16 -6.71
CA TYR A 47 -13.37 19.54 -6.59
C TYR A 47 -14.30 18.33 -6.75
N ASP A 48 -14.00 17.47 -7.73
CA ASP A 48 -14.68 16.19 -7.91
C ASP A 48 -13.96 15.11 -7.08
N PRO A 49 -14.67 14.18 -6.43
CA PRO A 49 -14.04 13.08 -5.68
C PRO A 49 -13.10 12.24 -6.56
N TYR A 50 -12.01 11.74 -5.98
CA TYR A 50 -11.11 10.82 -6.66
C TYR A 50 -11.76 9.44 -6.78
N GLU A 51 -11.76 8.88 -7.99
CA GLU A 51 -12.25 7.55 -8.29
C GLU A 51 -11.15 6.53 -7.99
N VAL A 52 -11.38 5.70 -6.98
CA VAL A 52 -10.54 4.55 -6.63
C VAL A 52 -11.12 3.32 -7.31
N GLU A 53 -10.26 2.53 -7.95
CA GLU A 53 -10.59 1.21 -8.47
C GLU A 53 -9.61 0.17 -7.91
N ILE A 54 -10.12 -0.78 -7.14
CA ILE A 54 -9.37 -1.89 -6.59
C ILE A 54 -9.91 -3.17 -7.20
N LEU A 55 -9.06 -3.92 -7.89
CA LEU A 55 -9.37 -5.26 -8.35
C LEU A 55 -8.81 -6.27 -7.36
N LEU A 56 -9.69 -7.11 -6.87
CA LEU A 56 -9.38 -8.26 -6.05
C LEU A 56 -9.14 -9.48 -6.94
N ASP A 57 -8.23 -10.34 -6.52
CA ASP A 57 -8.10 -11.66 -7.12
C ASP A 57 -9.20 -12.61 -6.62
N SER A 58 -9.15 -13.85 -7.12
CA SER A 58 -10.11 -14.90 -6.76
C SER A 58 -10.10 -15.30 -5.28
N GLN A 59 -9.12 -14.82 -4.50
CA GLN A 59 -8.94 -15.08 -3.07
C GLN A 59 -9.36 -13.88 -2.20
N GLY A 60 -9.80 -12.77 -2.81
CA GLY A 60 -10.19 -11.55 -2.12
C GLY A 60 -8.99 -10.72 -1.63
N GLU A 61 -7.86 -10.83 -2.31
CA GLU A 61 -6.63 -10.05 -2.09
C GLU A 61 -6.49 -8.98 -3.16
N ILE A 62 -5.75 -7.91 -2.88
CA ILE A 62 -5.60 -6.81 -3.84
C ILE A 62 -4.66 -7.24 -4.96
N ALA A 63 -5.20 -7.38 -6.17
CA ALA A 63 -4.45 -7.65 -7.38
C ALA A 63 -3.98 -6.35 -8.05
N ILE A 64 -4.86 -5.35 -8.12
CA ILE A 64 -4.57 -4.02 -8.69
C ILE A 64 -5.24 -2.98 -7.80
N ALA A 65 -4.55 -1.89 -7.55
CA ALA A 65 -5.15 -0.70 -6.97
C ALA A 65 -4.76 0.51 -7.82
N ASN A 66 -5.77 1.14 -8.38
CA ASN A 66 -5.67 2.36 -9.15
C ASN A 66 -6.48 3.44 -8.46
N CYS A 67 -6.02 4.67 -8.58
CA CYS A 67 -6.76 5.84 -8.18
C CYS A 67 -6.60 6.87 -9.28
N SER A 68 -7.65 7.63 -9.54
CA SER A 68 -7.57 8.81 -10.42
C SER A 68 -6.73 9.93 -9.81
N CYS A 69 -6.36 9.83 -8.53
CA CYS A 69 -5.41 10.75 -7.93
C CYS A 69 -4.03 10.56 -8.55
N PRO A 70 -3.22 11.62 -8.66
CA PRO A 70 -2.13 11.54 -9.61
C PRO A 70 -0.82 11.00 -9.02
N TYR A 71 -0.78 10.80 -7.69
CA TYR A 71 0.16 9.86 -7.04
C TYR A 71 0.02 8.43 -7.60
N GLY A 72 -1.20 8.01 -7.95
CA GLY A 72 -1.48 6.66 -8.48
C GLY A 72 -1.15 5.52 -7.51
N GLY A 73 -1.29 4.27 -7.94
CA GLY A 73 -0.90 3.09 -7.16
C GLY A 73 -1.52 3.01 -5.75
N PHE A 74 -0.73 2.61 -4.75
CA PHE A 74 -1.14 2.51 -3.34
C PHE A 74 -1.12 3.87 -2.62
N CYS A 75 -1.87 4.83 -3.15
CA CYS A 75 -2.02 6.15 -2.56
C CYS A 75 -2.86 6.15 -1.26
N LYS A 76 -2.89 7.29 -0.57
CA LYS A 76 -3.73 7.53 0.62
C LYS A 76 -5.22 7.25 0.39
N HIS A 77 -5.77 7.52 -0.80
CA HIS A 77 -7.18 7.25 -1.13
C HIS A 77 -7.48 5.75 -1.27
N VAL A 78 -6.54 4.99 -1.85
CA VAL A 78 -6.60 3.52 -1.92
C VAL A 78 -6.54 2.95 -0.51
N VAL A 79 -5.59 3.41 0.31
CA VAL A 79 -5.48 3.00 1.72
C VAL A 79 -6.78 3.30 2.47
N ALA A 80 -7.34 4.51 2.35
CA ALA A 80 -8.59 4.89 3.01
C ALA A 80 -9.77 4.02 2.58
N THR A 81 -9.89 3.73 1.27
CA THR A 81 -10.92 2.83 0.72
C THR A 81 -10.78 1.42 1.27
N LEU A 82 -9.55 0.90 1.33
CA LEU A 82 -9.28 -0.44 1.86
C LEU A 82 -9.56 -0.51 3.36
N LEU A 83 -9.24 0.55 4.13
CA LEU A 83 -9.58 0.65 5.54
C LEU A 83 -11.10 0.70 5.74
N MET A 84 -11.85 1.39 4.87
CA MET A 84 -13.32 1.35 4.86
C MET A 84 -13.84 -0.08 4.70
N VAL A 85 -13.30 -0.83 3.74
CA VAL A 85 -13.67 -2.22 3.49
C VAL A 85 -13.33 -3.15 4.67
N VAL A 86 -12.23 -2.90 5.38
CA VAL A 86 -11.79 -3.72 6.53
C VAL A 86 -12.55 -3.38 7.81
N HIS A 87 -12.72 -2.10 8.12
CA HIS A 87 -13.22 -1.63 9.41
C HIS A 87 -14.70 -1.27 9.41
N ARG A 88 -15.30 -0.99 8.24
CA ARG A 88 -16.74 -0.68 8.07
C ARG A 88 -17.36 -1.42 6.87
N PRO A 89 -17.26 -2.76 6.81
CA PRO A 89 -17.79 -3.54 5.68
C PRO A 89 -19.30 -3.37 5.46
N GLU A 90 -20.05 -2.97 6.48
CA GLU A 90 -21.48 -2.68 6.42
C GLU A 90 -21.83 -1.42 5.60
N GLU A 91 -20.88 -0.50 5.41
CA GLU A 91 -21.05 0.72 4.62
C GLU A 91 -20.72 0.50 3.12
N VAL A 92 -20.20 -0.69 2.76
CA VAL A 92 -19.84 -1.03 1.37
C VAL A 92 -21.07 -1.56 0.61
N VAL A 93 -21.44 -0.89 -0.48
CA VAL A 93 -22.59 -1.26 -1.32
C VAL A 93 -22.24 -2.44 -2.21
N GLN A 94 -22.88 -3.59 -1.98
CA GLN A 94 -22.71 -4.79 -2.81
C GLN A 94 -23.61 -4.73 -4.04
N SER A 95 -23.04 -4.91 -5.24
CA SER A 95 -23.79 -4.88 -6.51
C SER A 95 -23.34 -5.98 -7.49
N ALA A 96 -24.22 -6.38 -8.42
CA ALA A 96 -23.93 -7.45 -9.39
C ALA A 96 -22.86 -7.04 -10.42
N ALA A 97 -22.12 -8.02 -10.95
CA ALA A 97 -21.15 -7.80 -12.02
C ALA A 97 -21.87 -7.41 -13.33
N VAL A 98 -21.22 -6.57 -14.15
CA VAL A 98 -21.78 -6.12 -15.43
C VAL A 98 -22.02 -7.30 -16.37
N SER A 99 -21.15 -8.31 -16.36
CA SER A 99 -21.33 -9.56 -17.12
C SER A 99 -22.62 -10.27 -16.75
N ASP A 100 -22.96 -10.31 -15.46
CA ASP A 100 -24.15 -10.98 -14.97
C ASP A 100 -25.42 -10.20 -15.35
N LEU A 101 -25.35 -8.87 -15.33
CA LEU A 101 -26.42 -8.00 -15.79
C LEU A 101 -26.66 -8.15 -17.30
N LEU A 102 -25.58 -8.24 -18.09
CA LEU A 102 -25.66 -8.42 -19.54
C LEU A 102 -26.09 -9.83 -19.93
N ALA A 103 -25.63 -10.87 -19.22
CA ALA A 103 -26.01 -12.26 -19.48
C ALA A 103 -27.51 -12.53 -19.20
N GLN A 104 -28.15 -11.69 -18.39
CA GLN A 104 -29.59 -11.72 -18.13
C GLN A 104 -30.42 -11.09 -19.26
N LEU A 105 -29.78 -10.39 -20.21
CA LEU A 105 -30.45 -9.70 -21.30
C LEU A 105 -30.24 -10.44 -22.64
N PRO A 106 -31.28 -10.56 -23.48
CA PRO A 106 -31.11 -10.99 -24.86
C PRO A 106 -30.26 -10.00 -25.66
N ASP A 107 -29.51 -10.47 -26.66
CA ASP A 107 -28.59 -9.65 -27.48
C ASP A 107 -29.22 -8.37 -28.06
N GLU A 108 -30.51 -8.42 -28.43
CA GLU A 108 -31.26 -7.27 -28.94
C GLU A 108 -31.44 -6.17 -27.89
N HIS A 109 -31.59 -6.55 -26.62
CA HIS A 109 -31.72 -5.63 -25.50
C HIS A 109 -30.36 -5.07 -25.10
N VAL A 110 -29.30 -5.89 -25.17
CA VAL A 110 -27.92 -5.42 -24.96
C VAL A 110 -27.55 -4.33 -25.96
N ARG A 111 -27.84 -4.52 -27.26
CA ARG A 111 -27.59 -3.48 -28.28
C ARG A 111 -28.37 -2.20 -28.01
N ARG A 112 -29.63 -2.31 -27.57
CA ARG A 112 -30.47 -1.15 -27.25
C ARG A 112 -29.93 -0.37 -26.05
N VAL A 113 -29.51 -1.08 -25.00
CA VAL A 113 -28.89 -0.46 -23.82
C VAL A 113 -27.57 0.20 -24.21
N LEU A 114 -26.73 -0.49 -24.99
CA LEU A 114 -25.47 0.08 -25.47
C LEU A 114 -25.69 1.35 -26.31
N GLN A 115 -26.68 1.36 -27.20
CA GLN A 115 -27.04 2.55 -27.98
C GLN A 115 -27.48 3.71 -27.08
N ALA A 116 -28.35 3.46 -26.10
CA ALA A 116 -28.80 4.49 -25.17
C ALA A 116 -27.65 5.07 -24.34
N VAL A 117 -26.74 4.22 -23.84
CA VAL A 117 -25.56 4.66 -23.08
C VAL A 117 -24.62 5.50 -23.96
N LEU A 118 -24.44 5.14 -25.24
CA LEU A 118 -23.57 5.89 -26.16
C LEU A 118 -24.16 7.23 -26.59
N GLU A 119 -25.49 7.34 -26.64
CA GLU A 119 -26.18 8.62 -26.83
C GLU A 119 -25.97 9.56 -25.64
N GLU A 120 -25.94 9.02 -24.43
CA GLU A 120 -25.74 9.79 -23.19
C GLU A 120 -24.26 10.12 -22.90
N TYR A 121 -23.34 9.27 -23.36
CA TYR A 121 -21.89 9.43 -23.20
C TYR A 121 -21.14 9.41 -24.55
N PRO A 122 -21.18 10.50 -25.34
CA PRO A 122 -20.62 10.53 -26.69
C PRO A 122 -19.10 10.24 -26.77
N LYS A 123 -18.35 10.50 -25.69
CA LYS A 123 -16.91 10.19 -25.63
C LYS A 123 -16.62 8.68 -25.71
N ALA A 124 -17.55 7.84 -25.24
CA ALA A 124 -17.42 6.38 -25.30
C ALA A 124 -17.59 5.82 -26.71
N ILE A 125 -18.10 6.61 -27.66
CA ILE A 125 -18.21 6.22 -29.08
C ILE A 125 -16.82 5.93 -29.66
N ALA A 126 -15.82 6.74 -29.34
CA ALA A 126 -14.44 6.52 -29.81
C ALA A 126 -13.86 5.17 -29.33
N ILE A 127 -14.22 4.76 -28.11
CA ILE A 127 -13.82 3.46 -27.53
C ILE A 127 -14.55 2.33 -28.25
N LEU A 128 -15.86 2.46 -28.49
CA LEU A 128 -16.61 1.50 -29.29
C LEU A 128 -16.03 1.37 -30.71
N GLU A 129 -15.70 2.48 -31.36
CA GLU A 129 -15.06 2.49 -32.68
C GLU A 129 -13.72 1.75 -32.66
N GLN A 130 -12.91 1.95 -31.62
CA GLN A 130 -11.64 1.24 -31.43
C GLN A 130 -11.85 -0.26 -31.22
N GLU A 131 -12.80 -0.67 -30.38
CA GLU A 131 -13.09 -2.09 -30.11
C GLU A 131 -13.72 -2.79 -31.33
N VAL A 132 -14.64 -2.11 -32.03
CA VAL A 132 -15.19 -2.59 -33.31
C VAL A 132 -14.10 -2.67 -34.37
N ALA A 133 -13.17 -1.73 -34.40
CA ALA A 133 -12.01 -1.79 -35.29
C ALA A 133 -11.03 -2.91 -34.90
N LEU A 134 -10.84 -3.21 -33.62
CA LEU A 134 -10.03 -4.34 -33.14
C LEU A 134 -10.67 -5.68 -33.52
N LEU A 135 -11.98 -5.81 -33.34
CA LEU A 135 -12.78 -6.96 -33.78
C LEU A 135 -12.87 -7.06 -35.32
N GLY A 136 -12.78 -5.92 -36.02
CA GLY A 136 -12.81 -5.79 -37.47
C GLY A 136 -11.44 -5.93 -38.16
N LYS A 137 -10.32 -5.84 -37.43
CA LYS A 137 -8.94 -6.00 -37.92
C LYS A 137 -8.56 -7.47 -38.21
N GLY A 138 -9.52 -8.26 -38.66
CA GLY A 138 -9.29 -9.37 -39.58
C GLY A 138 -9.05 -8.90 -41.02
N GLU A 139 -9.37 -7.66 -41.38
CA GLU A 139 -9.00 -7.08 -42.68
C GLU A 139 -8.59 -5.61 -42.54
N ALA A 140 -7.38 -5.31 -43.03
CA ALA A 140 -6.73 -4.01 -42.95
C ALA A 140 -7.40 -2.95 -43.84
N THR A 141 -7.32 -1.66 -43.46
CA THR A 141 -6.69 -0.60 -44.29
C THR A 141 -6.35 0.64 -43.44
N THR A 142 -5.17 1.19 -43.69
CA THR A 142 -4.56 2.38 -43.07
C THR A 142 -5.07 3.70 -43.64
N VAL A 143 -5.29 4.72 -42.80
CA VAL A 143 -5.31 6.13 -43.21
C VAL A 143 -4.44 6.97 -42.25
N SER A 144 -3.58 7.81 -42.82
CA SER A 144 -2.62 8.69 -42.13
C SER A 144 -3.28 9.93 -41.50
N PRO A 145 -2.77 10.46 -40.38
CA PRO A 145 -3.29 11.67 -39.73
C PRO A 145 -2.67 12.95 -40.30
N SER A 146 -3.50 13.98 -40.44
CA SER A 146 -3.09 15.37 -40.68
C SER A 146 -2.64 16.06 -39.38
N SER A 147 -1.62 16.91 -39.50
CA SER A 147 -0.87 17.59 -38.43
C SER A 147 -1.72 18.45 -37.47
N PRO A 148 -1.32 18.60 -36.18
CA PRO A 148 -2.00 19.48 -35.25
C PRO A 148 -1.49 20.92 -35.35
N THR A 149 -2.43 21.87 -35.35
CA THR A 149 -2.22 23.29 -35.05
C THR A 149 -1.82 23.48 -33.58
N SER A 150 -0.83 24.34 -33.33
CA SER A 150 -0.32 24.69 -32.00
C SER A 150 -1.42 25.18 -31.05
N PRO A 151 -1.47 24.72 -29.78
CA PRO A 151 -2.44 25.21 -28.81
C PRO A 151 -2.02 26.57 -28.25
N THR A 152 -2.99 27.49 -28.13
CA THR A 152 -2.88 28.73 -27.36
C THR A 152 -2.58 28.41 -25.89
N PRO A 153 -1.72 29.18 -25.19
CA PRO A 153 -1.41 28.92 -23.79
C PRO A 153 -2.66 29.06 -22.92
N ILE A 154 -2.94 28.01 -22.14
CA ILE A 154 -3.95 28.04 -21.08
C ILE A 154 -3.44 29.03 -20.02
N GLN A 155 -4.20 30.10 -19.74
CA GLN A 155 -3.89 30.99 -18.63
C GLN A 155 -4.28 30.29 -17.32
N VAL A 156 -3.27 29.88 -16.56
CA VAL A 156 -3.44 29.38 -15.19
C VAL A 156 -3.72 30.58 -14.28
N ASP A 157 -4.87 30.60 -13.58
CA ASP A 157 -5.20 31.65 -12.61
C ASP A 157 -4.38 31.45 -11.33
N VAL A 158 -3.21 32.07 -11.29
CA VAL A 158 -2.27 32.09 -10.16
C VAL A 158 -2.96 32.45 -8.83
N ASN A 159 -3.95 33.35 -8.86
CA ASN A 159 -4.65 33.78 -7.65
C ASN A 159 -5.67 32.74 -7.16
N GLN A 160 -6.12 31.83 -8.02
CA GLN A 160 -6.96 30.70 -7.64
C GLN A 160 -6.14 29.65 -6.88
N ILE A 161 -4.95 29.30 -7.41
CA ILE A 161 -3.99 28.40 -6.77
C ILE A 161 -3.62 28.92 -5.37
N ALA A 162 -3.24 30.19 -5.28
CA ALA A 162 -2.87 30.80 -4.00
C ALA A 162 -4.02 30.93 -2.99
N ARG A 163 -5.28 30.97 -3.46
CA ARG A 163 -6.47 30.97 -2.58
C ARG A 163 -6.80 29.57 -2.08
N GLN A 164 -6.58 28.55 -2.90
CA GLN A 164 -6.83 27.16 -2.56
C GLN A 164 -5.78 26.64 -1.57
N ILE A 165 -4.49 26.90 -1.80
CA ILE A 165 -3.41 26.57 -0.85
C ILE A 165 -3.68 27.22 0.53
N ARG A 166 -4.05 28.51 0.56
CA ARG A 166 -4.48 29.22 1.79
C ARG A 166 -5.68 28.59 2.49
N LYS A 167 -6.58 27.97 1.75
CA LYS A 167 -7.79 27.34 2.30
C LYS A 167 -7.41 25.99 2.93
N GLU A 168 -6.60 25.20 2.25
CA GLU A 168 -6.17 23.88 2.69
C GLU A 168 -5.28 23.96 3.94
N PHE A 169 -4.31 24.87 3.99
CA PHE A 169 -3.53 25.16 5.20
C PHE A 169 -4.43 25.52 6.40
N ARG A 170 -5.44 26.36 6.19
CA ARG A 170 -6.38 26.76 7.26
C ARG A 170 -7.33 25.64 7.70
N GLN A 171 -7.58 24.65 6.85
CA GLN A 171 -8.41 23.50 7.18
C GLN A 171 -7.60 22.46 7.94
N ALA A 172 -6.37 22.19 7.50
CA ALA A 172 -5.50 21.20 8.11
C ALA A 172 -4.96 21.66 9.49
N GLY A 173 -4.79 22.97 9.72
CA GLY A 173 -4.50 23.50 11.07
C GLY A 173 -5.66 23.45 12.09
N ARG A 174 -6.86 22.96 11.71
CA ARG A 174 -8.04 22.87 12.59
C ARG A 174 -8.40 21.45 13.03
N SER A 175 -7.76 20.42 12.47
CA SER A 175 -8.02 19.01 12.76
C SER A 175 -7.19 18.42 13.91
N GLY A 176 -6.25 19.19 14.48
CA GLY A 176 -5.42 18.76 15.63
C GLY A 176 -6.28 18.39 16.84
N GLY A 177 -6.36 17.08 17.12
CA GLY A 177 -7.14 16.49 18.19
C GLY A 177 -6.38 15.34 18.84
N TYR A 178 -6.57 15.17 20.15
CA TYR A 178 -5.87 14.20 20.99
C TYR A 178 -6.14 12.75 20.55
N ASP A 179 -5.10 11.99 20.20
CA ASP A 179 -5.23 10.55 19.99
C ASP A 179 -5.05 9.76 21.32
N SER A 180 -5.43 8.47 21.31
CA SER A 180 -5.55 7.65 22.52
C SER A 180 -4.21 7.31 23.20
N TRP A 181 -3.07 7.79 22.68
CA TRP A 181 -1.73 7.49 23.19
C TRP A 181 -0.94 8.73 23.62
N GLY A 182 -1.49 9.93 23.43
CA GLY A 182 -0.93 11.17 24.00
C GLY A 182 0.27 11.72 23.23
N GLU A 183 0.38 11.41 21.93
CA GLU A 183 1.28 12.12 21.02
C GLU A 183 0.51 13.24 20.30
N TYR A 184 1.18 14.38 20.08
CA TYR A 184 0.60 15.53 19.37
C TYR A 184 0.51 15.20 17.88
N ASP A 185 -0.70 15.02 17.35
CA ASP A 185 -0.98 14.98 15.91
C ASP A 185 -1.34 16.40 15.44
N ASP A 186 -0.32 17.27 15.39
CA ASP A 186 -0.45 18.69 15.05
C ASP A 186 0.12 19.02 13.64
N GLY A 187 0.34 18.00 12.81
CA GLY A 187 1.04 18.13 11.54
C GLY A 187 0.13 18.40 10.33
N VAL A 188 0.41 19.45 9.56
CA VAL A 188 -0.13 19.63 8.21
C VAL A 188 0.80 18.92 7.23
N ASP A 189 0.25 17.99 6.44
CA ASP A 189 0.98 17.43 5.32
C ASP A 189 1.00 18.44 4.17
N VAL A 190 2.07 19.22 4.09
CA VAL A 190 2.26 20.28 3.09
C VAL A 190 2.39 19.69 1.68
N CYS A 191 2.89 18.45 1.54
CA CYS A 191 3.02 17.80 0.24
C CYS A 191 1.64 17.57 -0.39
N ASP A 192 0.66 17.10 0.41
CA ASP A 192 -0.72 16.87 -0.05
C ASP A 192 -1.38 18.12 -0.65
N ILE A 193 -0.96 19.31 -0.18
CA ILE A 193 -1.49 20.61 -0.64
C ILE A 193 -0.93 20.99 -2.01
N ILE A 194 0.33 20.64 -2.30
CA ILE A 194 1.01 21.05 -3.54
C ILE A 194 0.96 19.99 -4.65
N GLU A 195 0.84 18.70 -4.30
CA GLU A 195 0.77 17.55 -5.22
C GLU A 195 -0.19 17.77 -6.40
N PRO A 196 -1.46 18.19 -6.22
CA PRO A 196 -2.42 18.34 -7.32
C PRO A 196 -2.00 19.33 -8.41
N TYR A 197 -1.13 20.29 -8.08
CA TYR A 197 -0.56 21.23 -9.03
C TYR A 197 0.64 20.61 -9.76
N LEU A 198 1.51 19.89 -9.04
CA LEU A 198 2.68 19.21 -9.62
C LEU A 198 2.26 18.08 -10.57
N ASP A 199 1.13 17.45 -10.30
CA ASP A 199 0.54 16.38 -11.09
C ASP A 199 0.09 16.80 -12.50
N GLN A 200 -0.03 18.11 -12.73
CA GLN A 200 -0.33 18.67 -14.05
C GLN A 200 0.93 18.81 -14.92
N LEU A 201 2.13 18.74 -14.32
CA LEU A 201 3.40 18.98 -15.02
C LEU A 201 3.77 17.90 -16.05
N PRO A 202 3.58 16.59 -15.79
CA PRO A 202 3.88 15.57 -16.80
C PRO A 202 3.19 15.83 -18.13
N HIS A 203 1.90 16.20 -18.09
CA HIS A 203 1.13 16.56 -19.29
C HIS A 203 1.70 17.80 -20.00
N CYS A 204 2.12 18.81 -19.24
CA CYS A 204 2.75 20.01 -19.79
C CYS A 204 4.07 19.66 -20.49
N PHE A 205 4.91 18.81 -19.89
CA PHE A 205 6.17 18.38 -20.48
C PHE A 205 5.96 17.52 -21.73
N ASP A 206 4.99 16.60 -21.72
CA ASP A 206 4.66 15.74 -22.86
C ASP A 206 4.13 16.54 -24.06
N GLN A 207 3.42 17.65 -23.81
CA GLN A 207 2.95 18.57 -24.84
C GLN A 207 3.94 19.68 -25.22
N HIS A 208 5.14 19.69 -24.62
CA HIS A 208 6.13 20.77 -24.75
C HIS A 208 5.59 22.16 -24.39
N ASN A 209 4.61 22.23 -23.47
CA ASN A 209 4.02 23.47 -22.98
C ASN A 209 4.76 23.97 -21.72
N LEU A 210 6.04 24.27 -21.89
CA LEU A 210 6.93 24.75 -20.81
C LEU A 210 6.45 26.05 -20.14
N PRO A 211 5.87 27.05 -20.86
CA PRO A 211 5.36 28.25 -20.21
C PRO A 211 4.24 27.97 -19.19
N THR A 212 3.40 26.96 -19.45
CA THR A 212 2.34 26.56 -18.50
C THR A 212 2.94 25.84 -17.30
N ALA A 213 3.91 24.94 -17.51
CA ALA A 213 4.63 24.28 -16.42
C ALA A 213 5.33 25.31 -15.50
N GLU A 214 6.02 26.30 -16.08
CA GLU A 214 6.64 27.40 -15.31
C GLU A 214 5.59 28.20 -14.53
N ALA A 215 4.46 28.53 -15.15
CA ALA A 215 3.40 29.29 -14.49
C ALA A 215 2.81 28.53 -13.29
N ILE A 216 2.59 27.22 -13.42
CA ILE A 216 2.11 26.36 -12.33
C ILE A 216 3.15 26.33 -11.20
N LEU A 217 4.40 25.99 -11.52
CA LEU A 217 5.47 25.90 -10.53
C LEU A 217 5.67 27.21 -9.78
N ARG A 218 5.75 28.33 -10.52
CA ARG A 218 5.89 29.67 -9.92
C ARG A 218 4.72 30.02 -9.02
N ALA A 219 3.49 29.73 -9.45
CA ALA A 219 2.29 29.99 -8.66
C ALA A 219 2.29 29.17 -7.36
N THR A 220 2.62 27.88 -7.45
CA THR A 220 2.63 26.97 -6.30
C THR A 220 3.74 27.35 -5.31
N THR A 221 4.97 27.58 -5.78
CA THR A 221 6.09 28.00 -4.92
C THR A 221 5.79 29.32 -4.22
N GLN A 222 5.33 30.34 -4.95
CA GLN A 222 5.02 31.65 -4.38
C GLN A 222 3.87 31.58 -3.37
N ALA A 223 2.81 30.83 -3.69
CA ALA A 223 1.68 30.67 -2.81
C ALA A 223 2.07 29.94 -1.50
N LEU A 224 2.92 28.92 -1.59
CA LEU A 224 3.38 28.20 -0.41
C LEU A 224 4.21 29.10 0.52
N LEU A 225 5.14 29.88 -0.04
CA LEU A 225 5.94 30.86 0.68
C LEU A 225 5.08 31.90 1.40
N GLU A 226 4.15 32.53 0.68
CA GLU A 226 3.25 33.54 1.25
C GLU A 226 2.39 32.98 2.39
N VAL A 227 1.94 31.73 2.26
CA VAL A 227 1.16 31.08 3.31
C VAL A 227 2.04 30.77 4.52
N TRP A 228 3.24 30.27 4.28
CA TRP A 228 4.16 29.89 5.35
C TRP A 228 4.56 31.08 6.22
N GLU A 229 4.94 32.20 5.61
CA GLU A 229 5.27 33.44 6.32
C GLU A 229 4.11 33.94 7.21
N ASP A 230 2.86 33.67 6.82
CA ASP A 230 1.65 34.07 7.53
C ASP A 230 1.29 33.13 8.72
N LEU A 231 1.98 31.99 8.91
CA LEU A 231 1.69 31.02 9.98
C LEU A 231 2.32 31.42 11.33
N ASP A 232 1.71 30.96 12.43
CA ASP A 232 2.26 31.15 13.78
C ASP A 232 3.59 30.38 13.96
N GLU A 233 4.55 30.97 14.67
CA GLU A 233 5.92 30.43 14.86
C GLU A 233 5.95 28.99 15.40
N TRP A 234 5.13 28.67 16.42
CA TRP A 234 5.04 27.30 16.98
C TRP A 234 4.52 26.28 15.97
N PHE A 235 3.68 26.73 15.03
CA PHE A 235 3.11 25.90 13.99
C PHE A 235 4.13 25.62 12.90
N GLN A 236 4.96 26.62 12.57
CA GLN A 236 6.10 26.48 11.67
C GLN A 236 7.11 25.46 12.23
N GLU A 237 7.50 25.60 13.50
CA GLU A 237 8.44 24.70 14.18
C GLU A 237 7.93 23.24 14.21
N SER A 238 6.62 23.04 14.42
CA SER A 238 6.03 21.70 14.48
C SER A 238 5.92 21.02 13.11
N ASN A 239 6.07 21.77 12.02
CA ASN A 239 5.83 21.33 10.65
C ASN A 239 7.05 21.49 9.72
N GLU A 240 8.23 21.79 10.27
CA GLU A 240 9.47 22.04 9.53
C GLU A 240 9.82 20.89 8.56
N TYR A 241 9.71 19.64 9.00
CA TYR A 241 9.96 18.47 8.15
C TYR A 241 9.00 18.35 6.97
N ALA A 242 7.71 18.63 7.19
CA ALA A 242 6.70 18.56 6.13
C ALA A 242 6.93 19.66 5.08
N LEU A 243 7.44 20.82 5.50
CA LEU A 243 7.85 21.89 4.60
C LEU A 243 9.09 21.48 3.78
N ASN A 244 10.09 20.86 4.41
CA ASN A 244 11.28 20.39 3.70
C ASN A 244 10.91 19.37 2.62
N ASP A 245 10.06 18.39 2.94
CA ASP A 245 9.56 17.43 1.95
C ASP A 245 8.86 18.14 0.76
N ALA A 246 8.03 19.15 1.04
CA ALA A 246 7.35 19.93 0.01
C ALA A 246 8.33 20.78 -0.83
N ALA A 247 9.35 21.36 -0.20
CA ALA A 247 10.41 22.11 -0.88
C ALA A 247 11.20 21.19 -1.82
N ASN A 248 11.55 19.97 -1.39
CA ASN A 248 12.22 18.97 -2.23
C ASN A 248 11.39 18.56 -3.45
N LEU A 249 10.06 18.38 -3.29
CA LEU A 249 9.16 18.12 -4.41
C LEU A 249 9.15 19.26 -5.42
N LEU A 250 9.08 20.51 -4.95
CA LEU A 250 9.13 21.70 -5.79
C LEU A 250 10.49 21.82 -6.49
N ASP A 251 11.58 21.58 -5.77
CA ASP A 251 12.94 21.65 -6.28
C ASP A 251 13.17 20.64 -7.41
N ALA A 252 12.76 19.39 -7.22
CA ALA A 252 12.80 18.36 -8.27
C ALA A 252 11.96 18.74 -9.51
N ALA A 253 10.81 19.37 -9.32
CA ALA A 253 9.94 19.79 -10.41
C ALA A 253 10.49 21.01 -11.17
N TRP A 254 11.10 21.97 -10.47
CA TRP A 254 11.86 23.06 -11.08
C TRP A 254 13.07 22.56 -11.86
N ALA A 255 13.81 21.59 -11.33
CA ALA A 255 14.91 20.94 -12.03
C ALA A 255 14.45 20.31 -13.36
N GLU A 256 13.30 19.65 -13.37
CA GLU A 256 12.73 19.07 -14.59
C GLU A 256 12.36 20.12 -15.63
N LEU A 257 11.79 21.25 -15.20
CA LEU A 257 11.54 22.39 -16.08
C LEU A 257 12.85 22.92 -16.68
N PHE A 258 13.85 23.20 -15.85
CA PHE A 258 15.12 23.78 -16.31
C PHE A 258 15.85 22.86 -17.30
N LEU A 259 15.87 21.55 -17.05
CA LEU A 259 16.46 20.58 -17.97
C LEU A 259 15.63 20.37 -19.24
N SER A 260 14.38 20.81 -19.27
CA SER A 260 13.50 20.76 -20.43
C SER A 260 13.52 22.06 -21.25
N LEU A 261 14.07 23.15 -20.71
CA LEU A 261 14.20 24.42 -21.43
C LEU A 261 15.19 24.30 -22.61
N PRO A 262 14.98 25.06 -23.70
CA PRO A 262 16.03 25.29 -24.68
C PRO A 262 17.28 25.89 -24.03
N ALA A 263 18.42 25.84 -24.72
CA ALA A 263 19.66 26.42 -24.22
C ALA A 263 19.45 27.87 -23.74
N ILE A 264 19.60 28.07 -22.43
CA ILE A 264 19.50 29.38 -21.78
C ILE A 264 20.86 30.07 -21.79
N ASP A 265 20.86 31.40 -21.96
CA ASP A 265 22.09 32.19 -21.88
C ASP A 265 22.52 32.39 -20.42
N PRO A 266 23.81 32.75 -20.18
CA PRO A 266 24.32 32.93 -18.82
C PRO A 266 23.55 33.96 -17.98
N SER A 267 23.05 35.05 -18.57
CA SER A 267 22.32 36.07 -17.81
C SER A 267 20.95 35.59 -17.32
N THR A 268 20.26 34.80 -18.14
CA THR A 268 19.02 34.13 -17.74
C THR A 268 19.29 33.09 -16.65
N ARG A 269 20.37 32.30 -16.78
CA ARG A 269 20.78 31.32 -15.77
C ARG A 269 21.09 31.98 -14.43
N ASP A 270 21.89 33.05 -14.42
CA ASP A 270 22.23 33.80 -13.21
C ASP A 270 20.97 34.40 -12.55
N GLY A 271 20.00 34.83 -13.36
CA GLY A 271 18.70 35.30 -12.87
C GLY A 271 17.87 34.22 -12.17
N TRP A 272 17.89 32.98 -12.68
CA TRP A 272 17.23 31.84 -12.04
C TRP A 272 17.94 31.40 -10.77
N LEU A 273 19.27 31.32 -10.78
CA LEU A 273 20.06 30.99 -9.58
C LEU A 273 19.80 32.00 -8.46
N ALA A 274 19.78 33.29 -8.76
CA ALA A 274 19.45 34.32 -7.77
C ALA A 274 18.01 34.22 -7.24
N LEU A 275 17.07 33.68 -8.03
CA LEU A 275 15.71 33.42 -7.57
C LEU A 275 15.63 32.19 -6.66
N LEU A 276 16.36 31.12 -7.00
CA LEU A 276 16.47 29.93 -6.16
C LEU A 276 17.12 30.26 -4.82
N ASP A 277 18.20 31.04 -4.81
CA ASP A 277 18.85 31.52 -3.57
C ASP A 277 17.85 32.28 -2.69
N LYS A 278 17.04 33.16 -3.30
CA LYS A 278 15.99 33.90 -2.57
C LYS A 278 14.95 32.95 -1.97
N TRP A 279 14.50 31.95 -2.72
CA TRP A 279 13.54 30.98 -2.19
C TRP A 279 14.17 30.09 -1.12
N ALA A 280 15.45 29.73 -1.24
CA ALA A 280 16.14 28.97 -0.22
C ALA A 280 16.23 29.73 1.10
N ASP A 281 16.52 31.04 1.06
CA ASP A 281 16.49 31.90 2.23
C ASP A 281 15.08 31.98 2.87
N GLU A 282 14.01 31.95 2.06
CA GLU A 282 12.62 32.06 2.51
C GLU A 282 12.05 30.73 3.04
N PHE A 283 12.42 29.59 2.45
CA PHE A 283 12.03 28.25 2.91
C PHE A 283 12.88 27.74 4.08
N GLY A 284 14.11 28.23 4.23
CA GLY A 284 15.10 27.66 5.13
C GLY A 284 15.75 26.36 4.62
N GLU A 285 15.53 26.02 3.34
CA GLU A 285 16.00 24.78 2.71
C GLU A 285 16.63 25.07 1.34
N GLU A 286 17.68 24.34 0.98
CA GLU A 286 18.42 24.55 -0.27
C GLU A 286 17.67 23.95 -1.48
N PHE A 287 17.57 24.71 -2.57
CA PHE A 287 17.05 24.21 -3.87
C PHE A 287 18.16 23.51 -4.66
N ALA A 288 18.81 22.52 -4.03
CA ALA A 288 20.04 21.90 -4.50
C ALA A 288 19.87 21.14 -5.84
N ILE A 289 18.70 20.53 -6.07
CA ILE A 289 18.41 19.74 -7.27
C ILE A 289 18.31 20.67 -8.49
N SER A 290 17.53 21.75 -8.38
CA SER A 290 17.32 22.69 -9.47
C SER A 290 18.52 23.60 -9.72
N GLN A 291 19.28 23.94 -8.67
CA GLN A 291 20.59 24.58 -8.84
C GLN A 291 21.54 23.70 -9.64
N ALA A 292 21.72 22.44 -9.23
CA ALA A 292 22.57 21.50 -9.95
C ALA A 292 22.11 21.30 -11.41
N ALA A 293 20.81 21.27 -11.66
CA ALA A 293 20.24 21.22 -13.00
C ALA A 293 20.64 22.42 -13.88
N LEU A 294 20.61 23.65 -13.34
CA LEU A 294 20.98 24.88 -14.06
C LEU A 294 22.49 25.00 -14.30
N GLU A 295 23.31 24.62 -13.32
CA GLU A 295 24.76 24.70 -13.39
C GLU A 295 25.34 23.65 -14.34
N GLN A 296 24.87 22.41 -14.22
CA GLN A 296 25.38 21.26 -14.97
C GLN A 296 24.74 21.13 -16.36
N GLY A 297 23.43 21.31 -16.45
CA GLY A 297 22.67 21.06 -17.67
C GLY A 297 22.87 19.63 -18.21
N TRP A 298 22.70 19.49 -19.52
CA TRP A 298 22.94 18.24 -20.27
C TRP A 298 24.37 18.14 -20.85
N ASP A 299 25.13 19.23 -20.82
CA ASP A 299 26.48 19.35 -21.37
C ASP A 299 27.59 19.10 -20.32
N TYR A 300 27.21 18.88 -19.06
CA TYR A 300 28.12 18.49 -17.98
C TYR A 300 29.02 17.30 -18.39
N PRO A 301 30.36 17.45 -18.43
CA PRO A 301 31.24 16.45 -19.04
C PRO A 301 31.15 15.03 -18.46
N PRO A 302 31.06 14.82 -17.13
CA PRO A 302 30.88 13.49 -16.56
C PRO A 302 29.55 12.84 -16.97
N LEU A 303 28.46 13.60 -16.94
CA LEU A 303 27.15 13.15 -17.45
C LEU A 303 27.24 12.77 -18.93
N VAL A 304 27.83 13.61 -19.77
CA VAL A 304 27.98 13.34 -21.21
C VAL A 304 28.80 12.06 -21.46
N ALA A 305 29.80 11.77 -20.63
CA ALA A 305 30.57 10.54 -20.70
C ALA A 305 29.69 9.31 -20.37
N VAL A 306 28.93 9.37 -19.26
CA VAL A 306 27.99 8.33 -18.85
C VAL A 306 26.93 8.09 -19.91
N LEU A 307 26.27 9.13 -20.44
CA LEU A 307 25.24 8.99 -21.47
C LEU A 307 25.76 8.34 -22.76
N LYS A 308 27.09 8.38 -23.01
CA LYS A 308 27.79 7.71 -24.12
C LYS A 308 28.31 6.31 -23.77
N GLY A 309 27.97 5.77 -22.61
CA GLY A 309 28.36 4.44 -22.14
C GLY A 309 29.74 4.37 -21.47
N LYS A 310 30.34 5.52 -21.11
CA LYS A 310 31.60 5.54 -20.36
C LYS A 310 31.30 5.67 -18.86
N ILE A 311 31.02 4.54 -18.23
CA ILE A 311 30.72 4.48 -16.80
C ILE A 311 32.01 4.59 -15.98
N SER A 312 32.02 5.50 -15.02
CA SER A 312 33.14 5.74 -14.10
C SER A 312 32.78 5.23 -12.70
N GLY A 313 33.78 5.04 -11.82
CA GLY A 313 33.53 4.66 -10.42
C GLY A 313 32.80 5.72 -9.59
N ASN A 314 32.71 6.95 -10.08
CA ASN A 314 31.99 8.06 -9.44
C ASN A 314 30.65 8.37 -10.16
N GLY A 315 30.16 7.46 -10.99
CA GLY A 315 28.97 7.69 -11.81
C GLY A 315 29.12 8.89 -12.75
N ALA A 316 28.13 9.76 -12.74
CA ALA A 316 27.97 10.98 -13.53
C ALA A 316 28.45 12.24 -12.79
N TRP A 317 29.32 12.10 -11.78
CA TRP A 317 29.74 13.21 -10.90
C TRP A 317 31.26 13.44 -10.89
N GLU A 318 31.67 14.71 -10.81
CA GLU A 318 33.02 15.09 -10.41
C GLU A 318 33.11 15.21 -8.87
N GLY A 319 34.06 14.50 -8.26
CA GLY A 319 34.33 14.65 -6.83
C GLY A 319 33.31 13.94 -5.93
N LYS A 320 32.87 14.61 -4.86
CA LYS A 320 31.90 14.06 -3.89
C LYS A 320 30.50 14.11 -4.52
N VAL A 321 29.80 12.98 -4.50
CA VAL A 321 28.39 12.90 -4.91
C VAL A 321 27.55 13.80 -3.99
N PRO A 322 26.73 14.73 -4.54
CA PRO A 322 25.81 15.55 -3.75
C PRO A 322 24.75 14.72 -3.04
N ASP A 323 24.22 15.22 -1.93
CA ASP A 323 23.15 14.51 -1.20
C ASP A 323 21.84 14.47 -2.02
N SER A 324 21.62 15.45 -2.91
CA SER A 324 20.50 15.55 -3.86
C SER A 324 20.70 14.78 -5.18
N ALA A 325 21.72 13.93 -5.24
CA ALA A 325 22.10 13.23 -6.47
C ALA A 325 20.97 12.32 -6.99
N ASP A 326 20.36 11.53 -6.11
CA ASP A 326 19.35 10.53 -6.49
C ASP A 326 18.13 11.19 -7.12
N GLU A 327 17.65 12.32 -6.57
CA GLU A 327 16.52 13.08 -7.08
C GLU A 327 16.84 13.70 -8.46
N LEU A 328 18.04 14.27 -8.63
CA LEU A 328 18.45 14.82 -9.94
C LEU A 328 18.57 13.73 -11.00
N ILE A 329 19.07 12.54 -10.62
CA ILE A 329 19.15 11.39 -11.52
C ILE A 329 17.74 10.92 -11.91
N GLN A 330 16.80 10.84 -10.97
CA GLN A 330 15.41 10.51 -11.29
C GLN A 330 14.79 11.50 -12.28
N VAL A 331 15.00 12.81 -12.09
CA VAL A 331 14.58 13.86 -13.04
C VAL A 331 15.15 13.59 -14.43
N ARG A 332 16.48 13.38 -14.53
CA ARG A 332 17.15 13.11 -15.81
C ARG A 332 16.63 11.84 -16.48
N LEU A 333 16.39 10.78 -15.71
CA LEU A 333 15.83 9.52 -16.21
C LEU A 333 14.41 9.70 -16.77
N ARG A 334 13.53 10.45 -16.08
CA ARG A 334 12.19 10.78 -16.61
C ARG A 334 12.26 11.52 -17.94
N ILE A 335 13.14 12.52 -18.05
CA ILE A 335 13.32 13.29 -19.29
C ILE A 335 13.85 12.38 -20.42
N LEU A 336 14.87 11.55 -20.15
CA LEU A 336 15.40 10.61 -21.15
C LEU A 336 14.34 9.61 -21.62
N MET A 337 13.50 9.11 -20.72
CA MET A 337 12.37 8.23 -21.04
C MET A 337 11.37 8.93 -21.98
N ARG A 338 10.94 10.16 -21.62
CA ARG A 338 10.01 10.97 -22.43
C ARG A 338 10.53 11.22 -23.84
N HIS A 339 11.82 11.52 -23.97
CA HIS A 339 12.48 11.74 -25.26
C HIS A 339 12.90 10.44 -25.97
N LYS A 340 12.52 9.27 -25.45
CA LYS A 340 12.83 7.96 -26.04
C LYS A 340 14.34 7.72 -26.22
N ARG A 341 15.17 8.30 -25.36
CA ARG A 341 16.63 8.14 -25.36
C ARG A 341 17.04 6.95 -24.49
N PHE A 342 16.57 5.76 -24.86
CA PHE A 342 16.63 4.57 -24.01
C PHE A 342 18.05 4.07 -23.71
N GLU A 343 18.99 4.12 -24.66
CA GLU A 343 20.39 3.74 -24.39
C GLU A 343 21.04 4.66 -23.36
N ALA A 344 20.80 5.98 -23.48
CA ALA A 344 21.32 6.95 -22.54
C ALA A 344 20.67 6.80 -21.15
N TYR A 345 19.39 6.43 -21.09
CA TYR A 345 18.71 6.06 -19.85
C TYR A 345 19.38 4.88 -19.18
N LEU A 346 19.62 3.78 -19.92
CA LEU A 346 20.24 2.58 -19.37
C LEU A 346 21.65 2.86 -18.84
N HIS A 347 22.47 3.60 -19.60
CA HIS A 347 23.81 3.94 -19.12
C HIS A 347 23.79 4.80 -17.86
N LEU A 348 22.85 5.75 -17.76
CA LEU A 348 22.72 6.61 -16.58
C LEU A 348 22.23 5.81 -15.37
N ALA A 349 21.18 5.00 -15.53
CA ALA A 349 20.64 4.18 -14.44
C ALA A 349 21.68 3.17 -13.93
N GLU A 350 22.48 2.58 -14.83
CA GLU A 350 23.58 1.68 -14.46
C GLU A 350 24.70 2.41 -13.72
N ALA A 351 25.11 3.59 -14.19
CA ALA A 351 26.20 4.36 -13.58
C ALA A 351 25.89 4.88 -12.18
N GLU A 352 24.62 5.16 -11.90
CA GLU A 352 24.15 5.73 -10.63
C GLU A 352 23.62 4.66 -9.66
N GLY A 353 23.66 3.39 -10.04
CA GLY A 353 23.14 2.32 -9.19
C GLY A 353 21.61 2.31 -9.05
N ALA A 354 20.88 3.01 -9.92
CA ALA A 354 19.42 2.98 -10.01
C ALA A 354 18.94 1.68 -10.70
N PHE A 355 19.29 0.55 -10.09
CA PHE A 355 19.24 -0.76 -10.72
C PHE A 355 17.81 -1.25 -10.97
N ASP A 356 16.87 -0.94 -10.09
CA ASP A 356 15.45 -1.28 -10.27
C ASP A 356 14.87 -0.60 -11.52
N LEU A 357 15.16 0.70 -11.70
CA LEU A 357 14.78 1.48 -12.88
C LEU A 357 15.46 0.95 -14.14
N PHE A 358 16.74 0.59 -14.05
CA PHE A 358 17.48 -0.04 -15.14
C PHE A 358 16.82 -1.35 -15.60
N LEU A 359 16.48 -2.25 -14.67
CA LEU A 359 15.85 -3.53 -14.99
C LEU A 359 14.44 -3.34 -15.57
N ALA A 360 13.64 -2.45 -14.97
CA ALA A 360 12.31 -2.13 -15.48
C ALA A 360 12.37 -1.59 -16.92
N MET A 361 13.38 -0.78 -17.25
CA MET A 361 13.60 -0.29 -18.61
C MET A 361 13.99 -1.42 -19.57
N LEU A 362 14.87 -2.35 -19.18
CA LEU A 362 15.19 -3.50 -20.03
C LEU A 362 13.95 -4.35 -20.35
N VAL A 363 13.07 -4.58 -19.37
CA VAL A 363 11.79 -5.27 -19.57
C VAL A 363 10.89 -4.49 -20.52
N GLN A 364 10.81 -3.16 -20.38
CA GLN A 364 10.05 -2.29 -21.27
C GLN A 364 10.55 -2.33 -22.72
N LEU A 365 11.85 -2.52 -22.94
CA LEU A 365 12.47 -2.68 -24.26
C LEU A 365 12.36 -4.11 -24.82
N GLY A 366 11.81 -5.05 -24.05
CA GLY A 366 11.73 -6.47 -24.43
C GLY A 366 13.04 -7.24 -24.25
N GLU A 367 14.06 -6.65 -23.62
CA GLU A 367 15.34 -7.31 -23.29
C GLU A 367 15.25 -8.16 -22.01
N VAL A 368 14.16 -8.94 -21.87
CA VAL A 368 13.85 -9.69 -20.64
C VAL A 368 14.95 -10.67 -20.24
N GLY A 369 15.56 -11.37 -21.20
CA GLY A 369 16.65 -12.31 -20.90
C GLY A 369 17.87 -11.62 -20.28
N ARG A 370 18.21 -10.41 -20.73
CA ARG A 370 19.29 -9.61 -20.15
C ARG A 370 18.89 -9.10 -18.76
N ALA A 371 17.66 -8.63 -18.60
CA ALA A 371 17.13 -8.17 -17.32
C ALA A 371 17.19 -9.28 -16.26
N MET A 372 16.73 -10.49 -16.61
CA MET A 372 16.79 -11.68 -15.75
C MET A 372 18.22 -12.04 -15.36
N GLN A 373 19.16 -12.02 -16.31
CA GLN A 373 20.56 -12.33 -16.03
C GLN A 373 21.16 -11.34 -15.03
N GLN A 374 20.92 -10.04 -15.23
CA GLN A 374 21.47 -9.01 -14.35
C GLN A 374 20.80 -9.03 -12.98
N ALA A 375 19.48 -9.19 -12.91
CA ALA A 375 18.74 -9.32 -11.66
C ALA A 375 19.31 -10.46 -10.79
N LYS A 376 19.57 -11.62 -11.39
CA LYS A 376 20.14 -12.78 -10.69
C LYS A 376 21.60 -12.60 -10.24
N GLN A 377 22.34 -11.66 -10.85
CA GLN A 377 23.70 -11.32 -10.43
C GLN A 377 23.71 -10.32 -9.28
N THR A 378 22.73 -9.41 -9.21
CA THR A 378 22.71 -8.31 -8.25
C THR A 378 21.86 -8.61 -7.01
N TYR A 379 20.70 -9.25 -7.15
CA TYR A 379 19.74 -9.43 -6.05
C TYR A 379 20.00 -10.67 -5.18
N THR A 380 21.24 -11.16 -5.13
CA THR A 380 21.58 -12.39 -4.39
C THR A 380 21.39 -12.28 -2.87
N GLU A 381 21.24 -11.05 -2.35
CA GLU A 381 21.15 -10.75 -0.91
C GLU A 381 19.82 -10.06 -0.52
N SER A 382 18.89 -9.84 -1.47
CA SER A 382 17.65 -9.09 -1.21
C SER A 382 16.42 -9.75 -1.84
N LEU A 383 15.68 -10.50 -1.03
CA LEU A 383 14.43 -11.14 -1.46
C LEU A 383 13.32 -10.14 -1.79
N SER A 384 13.31 -8.96 -1.15
CA SER A 384 12.39 -7.87 -1.48
C SER A 384 12.64 -7.35 -2.89
N SER A 385 13.90 -7.16 -3.29
CA SER A 385 14.25 -6.76 -4.66
C SER A 385 13.88 -7.83 -5.69
N VAL A 386 14.07 -9.11 -5.36
CA VAL A 386 13.61 -10.22 -6.20
C VAL A 386 12.10 -10.18 -6.41
N LEU A 387 11.33 -9.97 -5.35
CA LEU A 387 9.88 -9.86 -5.42
C LEU A 387 9.44 -8.66 -6.25
N SER A 388 10.03 -7.48 -6.01
CA SER A 388 9.73 -6.26 -6.76
C SER A 388 9.96 -6.46 -8.26
N PHE A 389 11.08 -7.09 -8.65
CA PHE A 389 11.36 -7.36 -10.05
C PHE A 389 10.45 -8.44 -10.66
N ALA A 390 10.11 -9.49 -9.90
CA ALA A 390 9.14 -10.49 -10.34
C ALA A 390 7.76 -9.87 -10.63
N LYS A 391 7.31 -8.91 -9.80
CA LYS A 391 6.07 -8.14 -10.03
C LYS A 391 6.15 -7.32 -11.32
N VAL A 392 7.26 -6.60 -11.57
CA VAL A 392 7.47 -5.86 -12.82
C VAL A 392 7.35 -6.77 -14.05
N LEU A 393 7.94 -7.97 -14.01
CA LEU A 393 7.82 -8.95 -15.09
C LEU A 393 6.35 -9.39 -15.28
N HIS A 394 5.64 -9.67 -14.20
CA HIS A 394 4.23 -10.08 -14.24
C HIS A 394 3.35 -9.02 -14.90
N GLU A 395 3.45 -7.77 -14.45
CA GLU A 395 2.67 -6.63 -14.94
C GLU A 395 2.92 -6.35 -16.43
N LYS A 396 4.15 -6.57 -16.91
CA LYS A 396 4.51 -6.41 -18.33
C LYS A 396 4.13 -7.62 -19.19
N GLY A 397 3.49 -8.64 -18.61
CA GLY A 397 2.99 -9.82 -19.32
C GLY A 397 3.98 -10.98 -19.44
N TYR A 398 5.15 -10.91 -18.79
CA TYR A 398 6.18 -11.95 -18.78
C TYR A 398 5.97 -12.93 -17.63
N ALA A 399 4.82 -13.63 -17.66
CA ALA A 399 4.40 -14.49 -16.55
C ALA A 399 5.35 -15.67 -16.28
N ALA A 400 5.95 -16.26 -17.31
CA ALA A 400 6.87 -17.39 -17.15
C ALA A 400 8.17 -16.96 -16.46
N GLU A 401 8.78 -15.87 -16.93
CA GLU A 401 10.01 -15.29 -16.39
C GLU A 401 9.79 -14.74 -14.98
N SER A 402 8.61 -14.19 -14.72
CA SER A 402 8.21 -13.73 -13.39
C SER A 402 8.19 -14.88 -12.37
N LEU A 403 7.55 -16.01 -12.70
CA LEU A 403 7.56 -17.21 -11.85
C LEU A 403 8.98 -17.78 -11.69
N GLU A 404 9.78 -17.78 -12.76
CA GLU A 404 11.18 -18.21 -12.73
C GLU A 404 12.02 -17.35 -11.78
N MET A 405 11.85 -16.02 -11.81
CA MET A 405 12.58 -15.08 -10.96
C MET A 405 12.24 -15.30 -9.49
N ALA A 406 10.95 -15.43 -9.17
CA ALA A 406 10.51 -15.67 -7.81
C ALA A 406 10.94 -17.05 -7.29
N SER A 407 10.88 -18.10 -8.12
CA SER A 407 11.41 -19.44 -7.79
C SER A 407 12.90 -19.38 -7.48
N TRP A 408 13.68 -18.71 -8.32
CA TRP A 408 15.12 -18.52 -8.10
C TRP A 408 15.40 -17.81 -6.77
N GLY A 409 14.60 -16.80 -6.41
CA GLY A 409 14.74 -16.12 -5.12
C GLY A 409 14.52 -17.03 -3.92
N LEU A 410 13.59 -17.99 -4.00
CA LEU A 410 13.36 -18.95 -2.92
C LEU A 410 14.53 -19.93 -2.72
N ASP A 411 15.26 -20.21 -3.78
CA ASP A 411 16.45 -21.07 -3.77
C ASP A 411 17.71 -20.36 -3.24
N LEU A 412 17.67 -19.04 -3.03
CA LEU A 412 18.81 -18.31 -2.51
C LEU A 412 19.17 -18.78 -1.09
N PRO A 413 20.48 -18.96 -0.81
CA PRO A 413 20.95 -19.29 0.53
C PRO A 413 20.61 -18.14 1.47
N ARG A 414 20.36 -18.46 2.75
CA ARG A 414 20.08 -17.44 3.76
C ARG A 414 21.22 -16.43 3.81
N TYR A 415 20.86 -15.16 3.63
CA TYR A 415 21.75 -14.05 3.89
C TYR A 415 21.63 -13.63 5.36
N GLU A 416 22.73 -13.70 6.10
CA GLU A 416 22.80 -13.20 7.48
C GLU A 416 23.19 -11.72 7.45
N SER A 417 22.20 -10.83 7.60
CA SER A 417 22.51 -9.41 7.74
C SER A 417 23.23 -9.15 9.07
N LYS A 418 24.27 -8.32 9.05
CA LYS A 418 25.01 -7.93 10.28
C LYS A 418 24.19 -6.99 11.20
N GLN A 419 22.99 -6.59 10.77
CA GLN A 419 22.11 -5.61 11.39
C GLN A 419 20.77 -6.24 11.76
N ALA A 420 20.78 -7.42 12.40
CA ALA A 420 19.59 -7.94 13.08
C ALA A 420 19.25 -7.06 14.30
N LEU A 421 18.82 -5.82 14.03
CA LEU A 421 18.37 -4.87 15.02
C LEU A 421 17.00 -5.36 15.50
N TYR A 422 16.82 -5.48 16.82
CA TYR A 422 15.56 -5.87 17.46
C TYR A 422 15.07 -7.32 17.26
N GLY A 423 15.89 -8.22 16.69
CA GLY A 423 15.57 -9.66 16.67
C GLY A 423 14.45 -10.07 15.71
N VAL A 424 14.07 -9.21 14.76
CA VAL A 424 13.17 -9.56 13.65
C VAL A 424 14.01 -10.13 12.51
N ASP A 425 13.70 -11.36 12.09
CA ASP A 425 14.38 -12.01 10.97
C ASP A 425 13.75 -11.57 9.64
N GLU A 426 14.20 -10.42 9.13
CA GLU A 426 13.74 -9.80 7.88
C GLU A 426 13.80 -10.78 6.70
N TRP A 427 14.82 -11.65 6.67
CA TRP A 427 14.97 -12.69 5.66
C TRP A 427 13.82 -13.70 5.69
N THR A 428 13.48 -14.21 6.88
CA THR A 428 12.37 -15.17 7.03
C THR A 428 11.03 -14.54 6.66
N THR A 429 10.84 -13.26 7.00
CA THR A 429 9.64 -12.51 6.61
C THR A 429 9.55 -12.35 5.10
N SER A 430 10.63 -11.86 4.47
CA SER A 430 10.69 -11.67 3.02
C SER A 430 10.55 -12.97 2.24
N LYS A 431 11.11 -14.08 2.76
CA LYS A 431 11.00 -15.42 2.15
C LYS A 431 9.57 -15.94 2.16
N HIS A 432 8.84 -15.69 3.25
CA HIS A 432 7.41 -16.01 3.31
C HIS A 432 6.61 -15.18 2.28
N ILE A 433 6.81 -13.86 2.24
CA ILE A 433 6.10 -12.98 1.29
C ILE A 433 6.39 -13.38 -0.16
N LEU A 434 7.64 -13.72 -0.49
CA LEU A 434 8.02 -14.19 -1.83
C LEU A 434 7.36 -15.54 -2.17
N ALA A 435 7.33 -16.48 -1.22
CA ALA A 435 6.69 -17.78 -1.42
C ALA A 435 5.18 -17.63 -1.57
N GLU A 436 4.56 -16.77 -0.76
CA GLU A 436 3.14 -16.45 -0.86
C GLU A 436 2.76 -15.91 -2.23
N TRP A 437 3.51 -14.90 -2.68
CA TRP A 437 3.31 -14.33 -4.00
C TRP A 437 3.47 -15.39 -5.09
N LEU A 438 4.52 -16.22 -5.03
CA LEU A 438 4.81 -17.23 -6.06
C LEU A 438 3.73 -18.32 -6.12
N TYR A 439 3.27 -18.89 -5.00
CA TYR A 439 2.29 -19.97 -5.09
C TYR A 439 0.96 -19.48 -5.65
N ARG A 440 0.53 -18.26 -5.32
CA ARG A 440 -0.73 -17.70 -5.83
C ARG A 440 -0.67 -17.47 -7.34
N HIS A 441 0.43 -16.91 -7.83
CA HIS A 441 0.63 -16.67 -9.26
C HIS A 441 0.84 -17.99 -10.02
N ALA A 442 1.48 -18.99 -9.42
CA ALA A 442 1.58 -20.34 -9.98
C ALA A 442 0.19 -21.00 -10.11
N LEU A 443 -0.71 -20.83 -9.13
CA LEU A 443 -2.10 -21.31 -9.22
C LEU A 443 -2.88 -20.61 -10.34
N ALA A 444 -2.78 -19.29 -10.44
CA ALA A 444 -3.41 -18.53 -11.52
C ALA A 444 -2.91 -18.98 -12.91
N ALA A 445 -1.64 -19.38 -13.00
CA ALA A 445 -1.04 -19.93 -14.20
C ALA A 445 -1.32 -21.44 -14.42
N GLY A 446 -2.08 -22.10 -13.55
CA GLY A 446 -2.38 -23.54 -13.63
C GLY A 446 -1.21 -24.46 -13.27
N GLN A 447 -0.11 -23.94 -12.71
CA GLN A 447 1.07 -24.69 -12.30
C GLN A 447 0.92 -25.25 -10.88
N THR A 448 0.01 -26.22 -10.71
CA THR A 448 -0.34 -26.79 -9.41
C THR A 448 0.83 -27.45 -8.67
N GLY A 449 1.77 -28.04 -9.41
CA GLY A 449 2.98 -28.64 -8.82
C GLY A 449 3.88 -27.59 -8.15
N LEU A 450 4.20 -26.51 -8.87
CA LEU A 450 4.98 -25.38 -8.33
C LEU A 450 4.25 -24.70 -7.17
N ALA A 451 2.93 -24.53 -7.28
CA ALA A 451 2.13 -23.96 -6.21
C ALA A 451 2.18 -24.80 -4.92
N LEU A 452 2.09 -26.15 -5.03
CA LEU A 452 2.17 -27.04 -3.87
C LEU A 452 3.55 -27.01 -3.20
N GLU A 453 4.62 -27.02 -3.98
CA GLU A 453 5.99 -26.91 -3.44
C GLU A 453 6.18 -25.57 -2.71
N THR A 454 5.72 -24.49 -3.33
CA THR A 454 5.94 -23.13 -2.81
C THR A 454 5.08 -22.82 -1.58
N VAL A 455 3.83 -23.24 -1.54
CA VAL A 455 2.97 -23.03 -0.36
C VAL A 455 3.50 -23.79 0.86
N GLN A 456 4.15 -24.94 0.65
CA GLN A 456 4.86 -25.63 1.72
C GLN A 456 5.98 -24.74 2.26
N VAL A 457 6.80 -24.11 1.40
CA VAL A 457 7.84 -23.16 1.83
C VAL A 457 7.23 -21.98 2.62
N ALA A 458 6.15 -21.35 2.12
CA ALA A 458 5.46 -20.27 2.84
C ALA A 458 5.02 -20.71 4.25
N PHE A 459 4.44 -21.92 4.34
CA PHE A 459 4.00 -22.52 5.59
C PHE A 459 5.16 -22.90 6.53
N LEU A 460 6.32 -23.33 6.02
CA LEU A 460 7.50 -23.63 6.85
C LEU A 460 8.04 -22.41 7.60
N HIS A 461 7.88 -21.21 7.04
CA HIS A 461 8.53 -19.98 7.53
C HIS A 461 7.68 -19.18 8.51
N GLN A 462 6.43 -18.85 8.16
CA GLN A 462 5.52 -18.12 9.07
C GLN A 462 4.38 -19.00 9.60
N GLY A 463 4.00 -20.05 8.87
CA GLY A 463 3.06 -21.06 9.34
C GLY A 463 1.63 -20.57 9.51
N THR A 464 1.13 -19.71 8.61
CA THR A 464 -0.24 -19.20 8.72
C THR A 464 -1.28 -20.29 8.47
N LEU A 465 -2.48 -20.15 9.05
CA LEU A 465 -3.61 -21.05 8.75
C LEU A 465 -3.99 -21.03 7.25
N ALA A 466 -3.90 -19.88 6.59
CA ALA A 466 -4.26 -19.73 5.18
C ALA A 466 -3.34 -20.56 4.26
N ASP A 467 -2.03 -20.54 4.52
CA ASP A 467 -1.06 -21.36 3.78
C ASP A 467 -1.34 -22.85 4.00
N TYR A 468 -1.63 -23.24 5.24
CA TYR A 468 -1.94 -24.64 5.57
C TYR A 468 -3.19 -25.14 4.83
N GLN A 469 -4.26 -24.36 4.82
CA GLN A 469 -5.50 -24.70 4.12
C GLN A 469 -5.26 -24.85 2.62
N THR A 470 -4.52 -23.92 2.03
CA THR A 470 -4.15 -23.95 0.62
C THR A 470 -3.30 -25.17 0.29
N ALA A 471 -2.26 -25.45 1.08
CA ALA A 471 -1.42 -26.65 0.93
C ALA A 471 -2.25 -27.94 0.99
N LYS A 472 -3.17 -28.03 1.96
CA LYS A 472 -4.04 -29.21 2.13
C LYS A 472 -4.99 -29.41 0.95
N GLN A 473 -5.54 -28.32 0.41
CA GLN A 473 -6.39 -28.37 -0.79
C GLN A 473 -5.60 -28.87 -2.00
N LEU A 474 -4.38 -28.36 -2.22
CA LEU A 474 -3.53 -28.74 -3.35
C LEU A 474 -2.99 -30.18 -3.24
N ALA A 475 -2.72 -30.66 -2.03
CA ALA A 475 -2.22 -32.02 -1.79
C ALA A 475 -3.31 -33.11 -1.86
N GLY A 476 -4.59 -32.76 -2.05
CA GLY A 476 -5.68 -33.75 -2.11
C GLY A 476 -6.08 -34.35 -0.76
N GLY A 477 -5.76 -33.69 0.37
CA GLY A 477 -6.33 -33.99 1.68
C GLY A 477 -5.38 -34.54 2.76
N GLU A 478 -4.21 -35.07 2.41
CA GLU A 478 -3.24 -35.61 3.39
C GLU A 478 -2.00 -34.72 3.54
N VAL A 479 -2.15 -33.59 4.23
CA VAL A 479 -1.00 -32.87 4.82
C VAL A 479 -1.00 -33.18 6.32
N ALA A 480 -0.13 -34.09 6.75
CA ALA A 480 -0.10 -34.57 8.12
C ALA A 480 0.25 -33.44 9.09
N ALA A 481 -0.72 -33.02 9.92
CA ALA A 481 -0.52 -32.02 10.97
C ALA A 481 0.43 -32.48 12.10
N GLY A 482 0.80 -33.78 12.15
CA GLY A 482 1.59 -34.37 13.24
C GLY A 482 2.51 -35.54 12.89
N GLY A 483 2.86 -35.75 11.62
CA GLY A 483 3.78 -36.84 11.22
C GLY A 483 5.26 -36.50 11.43
N THR A 484 6.16 -37.49 11.47
CA THR A 484 7.63 -37.34 11.70
C THR A 484 8.41 -36.64 10.58
N ALA A 485 7.72 -35.93 9.69
CA ALA A 485 8.23 -34.91 8.79
C ALA A 485 7.49 -33.57 9.01
N SER A 486 7.05 -33.31 10.24
CA SER A 486 6.27 -32.12 10.59
C SER A 486 7.21 -30.91 10.75
N PRO A 487 6.91 -29.80 10.06
CA PRO A 487 7.53 -28.49 10.28
C PRO A 487 7.30 -27.86 11.65
N ALA A 488 6.81 -28.61 12.64
CA ALA A 488 6.48 -28.13 13.99
C ALA A 488 7.65 -27.49 14.77
N ALA A 489 8.86 -27.46 14.22
CA ALA A 489 10.03 -26.89 14.86
C ALA A 489 10.09 -25.34 14.83
N HIS A 490 9.36 -24.67 13.94
CA HIS A 490 9.42 -23.19 13.79
C HIS A 490 8.05 -22.50 13.72
N TRP A 491 7.02 -23.05 14.35
CA TRP A 491 5.71 -22.39 14.37
C TRP A 491 5.71 -21.19 15.31
N ALA A 492 5.17 -20.06 14.85
CA ALA A 492 4.64 -19.05 15.76
C ALA A 492 3.55 -19.72 16.61
N ILE A 493 3.67 -19.66 17.94
CA ILE A 493 2.78 -20.39 18.87
C ILE A 493 1.30 -20.09 18.58
N GLY A 494 0.95 -18.89 18.14
CA GLY A 494 -0.43 -18.53 17.82
C GLY A 494 -1.03 -19.18 16.57
N GLU A 495 -0.30 -19.20 15.46
CA GLU A 495 -0.82 -19.82 14.23
C GLU A 495 -0.96 -21.35 14.37
N SER A 496 -0.12 -21.98 15.22
CA SER A 496 -0.29 -23.41 15.54
C SER A 496 -1.64 -23.74 16.18
N VAL A 497 -2.14 -22.88 17.07
CA VAL A 497 -3.45 -23.07 17.72
C VAL A 497 -4.55 -23.03 16.67
N LYS A 498 -4.49 -22.08 15.72
CA LYS A 498 -5.46 -21.97 14.62
C LYS A 498 -5.46 -23.22 13.74
N VAL A 499 -4.29 -23.75 13.38
CA VAL A 499 -4.16 -25.00 12.60
C VAL A 499 -4.74 -26.20 13.36
N TYR A 500 -4.43 -26.36 14.65
CA TYR A 500 -4.99 -27.44 15.45
C TYR A 500 -6.50 -27.35 15.62
N LEU A 501 -7.05 -26.16 15.81
CA LEU A 501 -8.50 -25.94 15.85
C LEU A 501 -9.16 -26.33 14.52
N PHE A 502 -8.55 -25.97 13.40
CA PHE A 502 -9.01 -26.33 12.07
C PHE A 502 -9.01 -27.85 11.85
N GLU A 503 -7.96 -28.56 12.27
CA GLU A 503 -7.86 -30.03 12.21
C GLU A 503 -8.66 -30.76 13.30
N ARG A 504 -9.37 -30.02 14.17
CA ARG A 504 -10.09 -30.56 15.35
C ARG A 504 -9.20 -31.32 16.34
N MET A 505 -7.91 -31.00 16.36
CA MET A 505 -6.91 -31.47 17.32
C MET A 505 -7.02 -30.66 18.62
N LEU A 506 -8.16 -30.80 19.30
CA LEU A 506 -8.49 -29.98 20.48
C LEU A 506 -7.48 -30.14 21.64
N PRO A 507 -6.96 -31.34 21.98
CA PRO A 507 -5.93 -31.48 23.01
C PRO A 507 -4.65 -30.68 22.71
N GLU A 508 -4.17 -30.75 21.47
CA GLU A 508 -2.97 -30.07 21.00
C GLU A 508 -3.19 -28.55 20.95
N ALA A 509 -4.37 -28.11 20.50
CA ALA A 509 -4.76 -26.70 20.54
C ALA A 509 -4.75 -26.14 21.97
N MET A 510 -5.35 -26.85 22.94
CA MET A 510 -5.36 -26.44 24.34
C MET A 510 -3.93 -26.39 24.92
N ALA A 511 -3.12 -27.41 24.67
CA ALA A 511 -1.74 -27.46 25.17
C ALA A 511 -0.84 -26.36 24.58
N ALA A 512 -1.02 -26.01 23.30
CA ALA A 512 -0.32 -24.90 22.66
C ALA A 512 -0.79 -23.54 23.19
N PHE A 513 -2.11 -23.37 23.37
CA PHE A 513 -2.72 -22.15 23.90
C PHE A 513 -2.21 -21.82 25.32
N GLU A 514 -2.14 -22.81 26.21
CA GLU A 514 -1.67 -22.61 27.59
C GLU A 514 -0.18 -22.25 27.70
N LYS A 515 0.64 -22.68 26.73
CA LYS A 515 2.07 -22.33 26.66
C LYS A 515 2.31 -20.93 26.12
N SER A 516 1.30 -20.29 25.53
CA SER A 516 1.44 -18.93 25.00
C SER A 516 1.35 -17.90 26.15
N SER A 517 2.46 -17.21 26.43
CA SER A 517 2.48 -16.12 27.42
C SER A 517 1.84 -14.83 26.89
N TRP A 518 1.79 -14.67 25.56
CA TRP A 518 1.31 -13.48 24.86
C TRP A 518 0.69 -13.91 23.52
N GLY A 519 -0.62 -13.70 23.36
CA GLY A 519 -1.30 -13.67 22.07
C GLY A 519 -1.09 -14.88 21.15
N ALA A 520 -1.80 -15.99 21.41
CA ALA A 520 -1.90 -17.09 20.46
C ALA A 520 -2.69 -16.75 19.17
N GLY A 521 -2.86 -15.46 18.82
CA GLY A 521 -3.70 -15.04 17.68
C GLY A 521 -5.17 -15.50 17.75
N VAL A 522 -5.57 -16.11 18.87
CA VAL A 522 -6.88 -16.69 19.17
C VAL A 522 -7.24 -16.21 20.56
N SER A 523 -8.46 -15.71 20.73
CA SER A 523 -8.97 -15.27 22.03
C SER A 523 -9.36 -16.45 22.91
N VAL A 524 -9.38 -16.23 24.23
CA VAL A 524 -9.89 -17.23 25.17
C VAL A 524 -11.37 -17.56 24.87
N LYS A 525 -12.16 -16.59 24.37
CA LYS A 525 -13.57 -16.83 23.99
C LYS A 525 -13.66 -17.85 22.85
N GLU A 526 -12.84 -17.72 21.81
CA GLU A 526 -12.82 -18.66 20.68
C GLU A 526 -12.42 -20.07 21.12
N MET A 527 -11.38 -20.19 21.96
CA MET A 527 -10.99 -21.48 22.53
C MET A 527 -12.11 -22.11 23.37
N VAL A 528 -12.79 -21.31 24.20
CA VAL A 528 -13.95 -21.78 24.99
C VAL A 528 -15.07 -22.25 24.08
N GLN A 529 -15.41 -21.52 23.01
CA GLN A 529 -16.44 -21.96 22.07
C GLN A 529 -16.07 -23.24 21.34
N ALA A 530 -14.81 -23.39 20.91
CA ALA A 530 -14.35 -24.59 20.22
C ALA A 530 -14.32 -25.83 21.14
N THR A 531 -14.03 -25.64 22.42
CA THR A 531 -13.81 -26.75 23.38
C THR A 531 -15.02 -27.09 24.23
N ARG A 532 -16.00 -26.18 24.43
CA ARG A 532 -17.11 -26.35 25.37
C ARG A 532 -17.92 -27.64 25.22
N ALA A 533 -18.04 -28.19 24.01
CA ALA A 533 -18.80 -29.41 23.77
C ALA A 533 -18.05 -30.67 24.22
N ALA A 534 -16.74 -30.73 23.98
CA ALA A 534 -15.92 -31.94 24.23
C ALA A 534 -15.11 -31.85 25.54
N TYR A 535 -14.73 -30.65 25.97
CA TYR A 535 -13.91 -30.37 27.16
C TYR A 535 -14.56 -29.26 28.03
N PRO A 536 -15.77 -29.49 28.56
CA PRO A 536 -16.51 -28.47 29.32
C PRO A 536 -15.77 -27.98 30.56
N ASP A 537 -15.06 -28.85 31.27
CA ASP A 537 -14.32 -28.47 32.48
C ASP A 537 -13.17 -27.50 32.17
N TRP A 538 -12.47 -27.71 31.06
CA TRP A 538 -11.42 -26.79 30.63
C TRP A 538 -12.01 -25.42 30.25
N ALA A 539 -13.08 -25.42 29.45
CA ALA A 539 -13.77 -24.21 29.03
C ALA A 539 -14.30 -23.38 30.21
N ILE A 540 -14.95 -24.04 31.18
CA ILE A 540 -15.39 -23.43 32.43
C ILE A 540 -14.20 -22.87 33.21
N GLY A 541 -13.13 -23.66 33.35
CA GLY A 541 -11.92 -23.28 34.07
C GLY A 541 -11.28 -21.99 33.55
N GLN A 542 -11.20 -21.82 32.22
CA GLN A 542 -10.66 -20.59 31.63
C GLN A 542 -11.54 -19.36 31.92
N CYS A 543 -12.85 -19.49 31.77
CA CYS A 543 -13.81 -18.42 32.05
C CYS A 543 -13.74 -17.98 33.53
N VAL A 544 -13.74 -18.96 34.43
CA VAL A 544 -13.65 -18.74 35.88
C VAL A 544 -12.33 -18.07 36.25
N LYS A 545 -11.19 -18.55 35.72
CA LYS A 545 -9.86 -17.99 35.98
C LYS A 545 -9.75 -16.51 35.57
N LEU A 546 -10.36 -16.11 34.44
CA LEU A 546 -10.41 -14.72 33.98
C LEU A 546 -11.30 -13.86 34.87
N ALA A 547 -12.52 -14.32 35.13
CA ALA A 547 -13.48 -13.62 35.97
C ALA A 547 -12.92 -13.38 37.38
N GLU A 548 -12.36 -14.40 38.01
CA GLU A 548 -11.80 -14.30 39.35
C GLU A 548 -10.59 -13.38 39.42
N ARG A 549 -9.70 -13.38 38.41
CA ARG A 549 -8.57 -12.44 38.35
C ARG A 549 -9.04 -10.98 38.37
N ILE A 550 -10.09 -10.67 37.62
CA ILE A 550 -10.68 -9.33 37.57
C ILE A 550 -11.39 -9.01 38.90
N MET A 551 -12.20 -9.94 39.41
CA MET A 551 -12.96 -9.77 40.66
C MET A 551 -12.07 -9.69 41.90
N ASP A 552 -10.89 -10.34 41.91
CA ASP A 552 -9.91 -10.26 43.00
C ASP A 552 -9.04 -8.99 42.89
N GLY A 553 -9.00 -8.36 41.73
CA GLY A 553 -8.34 -7.07 41.49
C GLY A 553 -9.02 -5.87 42.16
N ALA A 554 -8.35 -4.71 42.06
CA ALA A 554 -8.80 -3.44 42.67
C ALA A 554 -9.59 -2.52 41.71
N LYS A 555 -9.63 -2.81 40.41
CA LYS A 555 -10.24 -1.95 39.39
C LYS A 555 -11.74 -2.24 39.24
N ALA A 556 -12.57 -1.36 39.80
CA ALA A 556 -14.02 -1.56 39.81
C ALA A 556 -14.72 -1.35 38.46
N ASN A 557 -14.03 -0.75 37.48
CA ASN A 557 -14.58 -0.53 36.13
C ASN A 557 -14.62 -1.83 35.30
N ASP A 558 -13.78 -2.81 35.65
CA ASP A 558 -13.60 -4.04 34.86
C ASP A 558 -14.60 -5.14 35.25
N TYR A 559 -15.44 -4.92 36.28
CA TYR A 559 -16.39 -5.92 36.78
C TYR A 559 -17.46 -6.34 35.76
N VAL A 560 -17.75 -5.49 34.77
CA VAL A 560 -18.65 -5.86 33.66
C VAL A 560 -18.05 -7.01 32.85
N GLU A 561 -16.76 -6.93 32.55
CA GLU A 561 -16.05 -7.99 31.82
C GLU A 561 -16.02 -9.31 32.62
N ALA A 562 -15.81 -9.24 33.94
CA ALA A 562 -15.89 -10.43 34.80
C ALA A 562 -17.27 -11.09 34.75
N ALA A 563 -18.34 -10.29 34.71
CA ALA A 563 -19.71 -10.79 34.59
C ALA A 563 -19.95 -11.47 33.23
N ASP A 564 -19.36 -10.96 32.15
CA ASP A 564 -19.47 -11.58 30.82
C ASP A 564 -18.77 -12.95 30.76
N TRP A 565 -17.59 -13.07 31.36
CA TRP A 565 -16.90 -14.36 31.50
C TRP A 565 -17.73 -15.38 32.29
N LEU A 566 -18.38 -14.92 33.36
CA LEU A 566 -19.26 -15.76 34.18
C LEU A 566 -20.55 -16.19 33.44
N ARG A 567 -21.14 -15.32 32.61
CA ARG A 567 -22.27 -15.70 31.73
C ARG A 567 -21.86 -16.79 30.75
N LEU A 568 -20.66 -16.69 30.19
CA LEU A 568 -20.13 -17.71 29.29
C LEU A 568 -19.97 -19.05 30.02
N ALA A 569 -19.38 -19.04 31.23
CA ALA A 569 -19.27 -20.24 32.07
C ALA A 569 -20.65 -20.84 32.41
N GLN A 570 -21.62 -20.02 32.82
CA GLN A 570 -22.99 -20.45 33.09
C GLN A 570 -23.62 -21.13 31.87
N GLY A 571 -23.39 -20.59 30.66
CA GLY A 571 -23.83 -21.20 29.40
C GLY A 571 -23.29 -22.63 29.23
N VAL A 572 -21.99 -22.85 29.52
CA VAL A 572 -21.38 -24.18 29.46
C VAL A 572 -21.94 -25.11 30.54
N TYR A 573 -22.11 -24.63 31.78
CA TYR A 573 -22.76 -25.40 32.85
C TYR A 573 -24.18 -25.83 32.44
N LYS A 574 -24.96 -24.91 31.85
CA LYS A 574 -26.34 -25.18 31.41
C LYS A 574 -26.40 -26.23 30.31
N GLU A 575 -25.56 -26.12 29.29
CA GLU A 575 -25.52 -27.07 28.17
C GLU A 575 -25.22 -28.50 28.60
N HIS A 576 -24.41 -28.66 29.63
CA HIS A 576 -24.04 -29.97 30.18
C HIS A 576 -24.92 -30.40 31.37
N GLY A 577 -26.03 -29.71 31.63
CA GLY A 577 -26.99 -30.08 32.68
C GLY A 577 -26.49 -29.89 34.12
N ARG A 578 -25.50 -29.02 34.32
CA ARG A 578 -24.78 -28.79 35.59
C ARG A 578 -25.18 -27.47 36.27
N LEU A 579 -26.45 -27.06 36.16
CA LEU A 579 -26.93 -25.81 36.78
C LEU A 579 -26.82 -25.82 38.31
N GLY A 580 -26.93 -26.98 38.95
CA GLY A 580 -26.73 -27.09 40.40
C GLY A 580 -25.30 -26.70 40.84
N ASP A 581 -24.29 -27.11 40.06
CA ASP A 581 -22.89 -26.72 40.31
C ASP A 581 -22.70 -25.21 40.15
N TRP A 582 -23.35 -24.63 39.13
CA TRP A 582 -23.35 -23.17 38.89
C TRP A 582 -23.93 -22.39 40.07
N GLU A 583 -25.08 -22.81 40.59
CA GLU A 583 -25.73 -22.14 41.73
C GLU A 583 -24.84 -22.14 42.98
N VAL A 584 -24.17 -23.27 43.25
CA VAL A 584 -23.21 -23.39 44.35
C VAL A 584 -22.00 -22.47 44.14
N TYR A 585 -21.45 -22.46 42.93
CA TYR A 585 -20.31 -21.59 42.59
C TYR A 585 -20.66 -20.10 42.70
N LEU A 586 -21.79 -19.67 42.13
CA LEU A 586 -22.26 -18.29 42.18
C LEU A 586 -22.56 -17.85 43.63
N ALA A 587 -23.13 -18.73 44.46
CA ALA A 587 -23.33 -18.46 45.88
C ALA A 587 -22.01 -18.23 46.61
N GLY A 588 -20.96 -19.01 46.28
CA GLY A 588 -19.60 -18.82 46.79
C GLY A 588 -19.01 -17.46 46.43
N LEU A 589 -19.15 -17.02 45.17
CA LEU A 589 -18.69 -15.71 44.73
C LEU A 589 -19.40 -14.55 45.44
N LEU A 590 -20.73 -14.65 45.61
CA LEU A 590 -21.51 -13.65 46.34
C LEU A 590 -21.10 -13.55 47.82
N ALA A 591 -20.71 -14.67 48.44
CA ALA A 591 -20.18 -14.69 49.80
C ALA A 591 -18.79 -14.04 49.89
N LYS A 592 -17.88 -14.37 48.96
CA LYS A 592 -16.50 -13.84 48.91
C LYS A 592 -16.47 -12.33 48.64
N HIS A 593 -17.27 -11.87 47.68
CA HIS A 593 -17.23 -10.49 47.18
C HIS A 593 -18.38 -9.60 47.68
N GLY A 594 -19.13 -10.01 48.71
CA GLY A 594 -20.33 -9.31 49.18
C GLY A 594 -20.16 -7.83 49.56
N ARG A 595 -18.93 -7.37 49.80
CA ARG A 595 -18.60 -5.96 50.09
C ARG A 595 -18.37 -5.09 48.85
N LYS A 596 -18.29 -5.68 47.65
CA LYS A 596 -18.04 -4.97 46.37
C LYS A 596 -19.38 -4.53 45.75
N TYR A 597 -19.89 -3.38 46.17
CA TYR A 597 -21.23 -2.87 45.83
C TYR A 597 -21.50 -2.72 44.31
N LYS A 598 -20.48 -2.50 43.47
CA LYS A 598 -20.64 -2.48 41.99
C LYS A 598 -20.70 -3.87 41.36
N LEU A 599 -20.07 -4.88 41.97
CA LEU A 599 -19.98 -6.25 41.45
C LEU A 599 -21.20 -7.10 41.82
N VAL A 600 -21.71 -6.95 43.06
CA VAL A 600 -22.82 -7.76 43.57
C VAL A 600 -24.09 -7.68 42.69
N PRO A 601 -24.53 -6.51 42.20
CA PRO A 601 -25.68 -6.43 41.28
C PRO A 601 -25.44 -7.20 39.98
N LEU A 602 -24.22 -7.14 39.43
CA LEU A 602 -23.85 -7.85 38.21
C LEU A 602 -23.92 -9.36 38.42
N LEU A 603 -23.33 -9.89 39.50
CA LEU A 603 -23.39 -11.32 39.84
C LEU A 603 -24.83 -11.83 40.05
N LYS A 604 -25.69 -11.05 40.70
CA LYS A 604 -27.11 -11.39 40.87
C LYS A 604 -27.87 -11.45 39.54
N GLY A 605 -27.42 -10.71 38.53
CA GLY A 605 -27.98 -10.72 37.18
C GLY A 605 -27.57 -11.93 36.33
N ILE A 606 -26.70 -12.82 36.83
CA ILE A 606 -26.22 -14.05 36.16
C ILE A 606 -26.85 -15.30 36.82
N ARG A 607 -27.96 -15.14 37.54
CA ARG A 607 -28.66 -16.28 38.15
C ARG A 607 -29.33 -17.15 37.11
#